data_AF-A0A6A4IBQ8-F1
#
_entry.id   AF-A0A6A4IBQ8-F1
#
_cell.length_a   1.000
_cell.length_b   1.000
_cell.length_c   1.000
_cell.angle_alpha   90.00
_cell.angle_beta   90.00
_cell.angle_gamma   90.00
#
_symmetry.space_group_name_H-M   'P 1'
#
loop_
_entity.id
_entity.type
_entity.pdbx_description
1 polymer ?
#
loop_
_entity_poly.entity_id
_entity_poly.type
_entity_poly.pdbx_seq_one_letter_code
_entity_poly.pdbx_strand_id
1 'polypeptide(L)'
;MSSKGKEKEPAPIPPLPNPATGSANPAASLSALWAYITPALHHIMKSPTNNTSKAPAIEVDFYAGVHSACYNYITSQTEAYNSSPRKPDEVPISGTDLYDQLDKYFADAARELLLGAPQDDSDLIHYIIPCFNRYSAGASSVNRLLNYVNRAYIKRAVDEDKGWLTISDVLEHVAKTAKVTDTREQLAKKLREKRTDELKKWATASGELADAEACAEAASPVDRIVHISALAHRRFRLEFIDPLLAVPKFKKGTKVKNKIPKSKGSGPPPGPKGRLARMVKELLESPNIGEEDRVRQASELATMLRRCGIRPDHPLRKKLAKYQS
;
A
#
# COMPACT_ATOMS: atom_id res chain seq x y z
N MET A 1 23.73 40.58 -21.81
CA MET A 1 22.26 40.42 -21.89
C MET A 1 21.97 38.92 -21.95
N SER A 2 21.75 38.28 -20.82
CA SER A 2 21.49 36.83 -20.75
C SER A 2 19.98 36.59 -20.78
N SER A 3 19.54 35.90 -21.84
CA SER A 3 18.15 35.52 -22.05
C SER A 3 17.78 34.37 -21.10
N LYS A 4 16.89 34.64 -20.14
CA LYS A 4 16.24 33.62 -19.31
C LYS A 4 15.20 32.91 -20.17
N GLY A 5 15.50 31.69 -20.61
CA GLY A 5 14.51 30.78 -21.15
C GLY A 5 13.50 30.42 -20.05
N LYS A 6 12.26 30.88 -20.20
CA LYS A 6 11.12 30.34 -19.45
C LYS A 6 10.88 28.92 -19.97
N GLU A 7 11.20 27.92 -19.16
CA GLU A 7 10.68 26.56 -19.34
C GLU A 7 9.15 26.66 -19.40
N LYS A 8 8.58 26.26 -20.54
CA LYS A 8 7.13 26.14 -20.70
C LYS A 8 6.65 25.02 -19.78
N GLU A 9 5.85 25.39 -18.79
CA GLU A 9 5.12 24.43 -17.97
C GLU A 9 4.29 23.51 -18.90
N PRO A 10 4.48 22.19 -18.82
CA PRO A 10 3.76 21.24 -19.67
C PRO A 10 2.25 21.30 -19.42
N ALA A 11 1.46 21.25 -20.49
CA ALA A 11 0.01 21.42 -20.44
C ALA A 11 -0.67 20.42 -19.48
N PRO A 12 -1.70 20.84 -18.72
CA PRO A 12 -2.45 19.97 -17.84
C PRO A 12 -3.15 18.87 -18.64
N ILE A 13 -3.14 17.65 -18.10
CA ILE A 13 -3.80 16.50 -18.73
C ILE A 13 -5.32 16.72 -18.63
N PRO A 14 -6.05 16.60 -19.74
CA PRO A 14 -7.49 16.78 -19.71
C PRO A 14 -8.14 15.70 -18.83
N PRO A 15 -9.17 16.06 -18.05
CA PRO A 15 -9.92 15.09 -17.27
C PRO A 15 -10.52 14.02 -18.20
N LEU A 16 -10.52 12.78 -17.73
CA LEU A 16 -11.10 11.67 -18.50
C LEU A 16 -12.63 11.83 -18.57
N PRO A 17 -13.22 11.94 -19.78
CA PRO A 17 -14.68 12.02 -19.94
C PRO A 17 -15.36 10.69 -19.62
N ASN A 18 -16.65 10.75 -19.31
CA ASN A 18 -17.48 9.56 -19.11
C ASN A 18 -17.48 8.73 -20.41
N PRO A 19 -17.15 7.42 -20.38
CA PRO A 19 -17.26 6.58 -21.57
C PRO A 19 -18.71 6.59 -22.08
N ALA A 20 -18.88 6.53 -23.40
CA ALA A 20 -20.18 6.34 -24.03
C ALA A 20 -20.74 4.97 -23.62
N THR A 21 -21.45 4.91 -22.50
CA THR A 21 -22.15 3.72 -22.06
C THR A 21 -23.27 3.43 -23.06
N GLY A 22 -23.09 2.39 -23.87
CA GLY A 22 -24.22 1.72 -24.51
C GLY A 22 -25.22 1.24 -23.44
N SER A 23 -26.38 0.72 -23.85
CA SER A 23 -27.51 0.35 -22.98
C SER A 23 -27.23 -0.68 -21.87
N ALA A 24 -26.00 -1.17 -21.71
CA ALA A 24 -25.62 -2.14 -20.70
C ALA A 24 -25.49 -1.49 -19.30
N ASN A 25 -26.24 -1.99 -18.33
CA ASN A 25 -26.14 -1.58 -16.94
C ASN A 25 -24.79 -2.03 -16.33
N PRO A 26 -23.90 -1.10 -15.91
CA PRO A 26 -22.61 -1.45 -15.32
C PRO A 26 -22.72 -2.31 -14.06
N ALA A 27 -23.83 -2.20 -13.31
CA ALA A 27 -24.03 -2.95 -12.07
C ALA A 27 -24.58 -4.38 -12.27
N ALA A 28 -24.78 -4.83 -13.52
CA ALA A 28 -25.39 -6.14 -13.81
C ALA A 28 -24.49 -7.33 -13.46
N SER A 29 -23.17 -7.16 -13.48
CA SER A 29 -22.20 -8.19 -13.11
C SER A 29 -20.85 -7.58 -12.74
N LEU A 30 -19.99 -8.33 -12.05
CA LEU A 30 -18.62 -7.87 -11.76
C LEU A 30 -17.87 -7.50 -13.04
N SER A 31 -18.01 -8.30 -14.10
CA SER A 31 -17.31 -8.04 -15.36
C SER A 31 -17.75 -6.73 -16.00
N ALA A 32 -19.05 -6.42 -15.99
CA ALA A 32 -19.58 -5.17 -16.53
C ALA A 32 -19.12 -3.98 -15.68
N LEU A 33 -19.17 -4.11 -14.35
CA LEU A 33 -18.72 -3.07 -13.42
C LEU A 33 -17.22 -2.81 -13.60
N TRP A 34 -16.42 -3.88 -13.63
CA TRP A 34 -14.98 -3.78 -13.78
C TRP A 34 -14.59 -3.11 -15.10
N ALA A 35 -15.23 -3.49 -16.21
CA ALA A 35 -15.00 -2.85 -17.51
C ALA A 35 -15.36 -1.35 -17.49
N TYR A 36 -16.40 -0.96 -16.74
CA TYR A 36 -16.81 0.43 -16.60
C TYR A 36 -15.84 1.26 -15.73
N ILE A 37 -15.35 0.73 -14.62
CA ILE A 37 -14.48 1.50 -13.68
C ILE A 37 -13.00 1.47 -14.07
N THR A 38 -12.54 0.44 -14.78
CA THR A 38 -11.11 0.25 -15.12
C THR A 38 -10.49 1.44 -15.84
N PRO A 39 -11.15 2.09 -16.83
CA PRO A 39 -10.61 3.29 -17.47
C PRO A 39 -10.31 4.42 -16.49
N ALA A 40 -11.19 4.67 -15.51
CA ALA A 40 -10.96 5.66 -14.46
C ALA A 40 -9.78 5.28 -13.58
N LEU A 41 -9.69 4.00 -13.18
CA LEU A 41 -8.56 3.50 -12.39
C LEU A 41 -7.23 3.66 -13.15
N HIS A 42 -7.19 3.27 -14.42
CA HIS A 42 -6.03 3.44 -15.29
C HIS A 42 -5.60 4.89 -15.42
N HIS A 43 -6.55 5.80 -15.62
CA HIS A 43 -6.25 7.23 -15.68
C HIS A 43 -5.66 7.74 -14.36
N ILE A 44 -6.31 7.43 -13.25
CA ILE A 44 -5.88 7.85 -11.91
C ILE A 44 -4.52 7.27 -11.55
N MET A 45 -4.24 6.00 -11.86
CA MET A 45 -3.03 5.30 -11.41
C MET A 45 -1.86 5.38 -12.40
N LYS A 46 -2.15 5.31 -13.70
CA LYS A 46 -1.14 5.04 -14.74
C LYS A 46 -0.95 6.18 -15.73
N SER A 47 -1.88 7.14 -15.84
CA SER A 47 -1.62 8.28 -16.72
C SER A 47 -0.38 9.05 -16.26
N PRO A 48 0.46 9.50 -17.21
CA PRO A 48 1.58 10.39 -16.92
C PRO A 48 1.11 11.57 -16.07
N THR A 49 1.98 12.20 -15.30
CA THR A 49 1.68 13.46 -14.61
C THR A 49 2.99 14.11 -14.20
N ASN A 50 3.03 15.44 -14.25
CA ASN A 50 4.16 16.21 -13.76
C ASN A 50 4.09 16.45 -12.25
N ASN A 51 2.91 16.21 -11.64
CA ASN A 51 2.71 16.34 -10.21
C ASN A 51 2.58 14.95 -9.57
N THR A 52 3.63 14.50 -8.88
CA THR A 52 3.64 13.20 -8.19
C THR A 52 2.83 13.20 -6.90
N SER A 53 2.47 14.37 -6.38
CA SER A 53 1.68 14.52 -5.15
C SER A 53 0.17 14.51 -5.40
N LYS A 54 -0.27 14.60 -6.66
CA LYS A 54 -1.69 14.62 -7.04
C LYS A 54 -1.95 13.68 -8.21
N ALA A 55 -2.98 12.85 -8.08
CA ALA A 55 -3.42 12.02 -9.19
C ALA A 55 -4.16 12.86 -10.26
N PRO A 56 -4.13 12.44 -11.54
CA PRO A 56 -4.98 12.99 -12.58
C PRO A 56 -6.47 12.96 -12.18
N ALA A 57 -7.20 14.01 -12.52
CA ALA A 57 -8.61 14.15 -12.21
C ALA A 57 -9.47 13.42 -13.24
N ILE A 58 -10.61 12.89 -12.80
CA ILE A 58 -11.67 12.37 -13.69
C ILE A 58 -12.83 13.36 -13.71
N GLU A 59 -13.60 13.38 -14.80
CA GLU A 59 -14.81 14.21 -14.89
C GLU A 59 -15.80 13.89 -13.77
N VAL A 60 -16.50 14.92 -13.29
CA VAL A 60 -17.43 14.80 -12.16
C VAL A 60 -18.56 13.82 -12.48
N ASP A 61 -19.08 13.85 -13.71
CA ASP A 61 -20.12 12.94 -14.16
C ASP A 61 -19.65 11.48 -14.15
N PHE A 62 -18.39 11.24 -14.56
CA PHE A 62 -17.84 9.89 -14.53
C PHE A 62 -17.59 9.43 -13.09
N TYR A 63 -17.11 10.31 -12.22
CA TYR A 63 -16.97 10.04 -10.78
C TYR A 63 -18.31 9.60 -10.16
N ALA A 64 -19.38 10.37 -10.42
CA ALA A 64 -20.72 10.07 -9.93
C ALA A 64 -21.29 8.76 -10.53
N GLY A 65 -21.01 8.51 -11.82
CA GLY A 65 -21.37 7.26 -12.50
C GLY A 65 -20.70 6.04 -11.86
N VAL A 66 -19.39 6.09 -11.60
CA VAL A 66 -18.64 5.03 -10.92
C VAL A 66 -19.18 4.77 -9.52
N HIS A 67 -19.41 5.84 -8.75
CA HIS A 67 -19.97 5.72 -7.40
C HIS A 67 -21.34 5.03 -7.42
N SER A 68 -22.23 5.44 -8.33
CA SER A 68 -23.58 4.88 -8.48
C SER A 68 -23.55 3.43 -8.95
N ALA A 69 -22.65 3.09 -9.89
CA ALA A 69 -22.46 1.73 -10.36
C ALA A 69 -21.98 0.79 -9.26
N CYS A 70 -20.98 1.21 -8.47
CA CYS A 70 -20.50 0.43 -7.32
C CYS A 70 -21.58 0.27 -6.24
N TYR A 71 -22.34 1.33 -5.96
CA TYR A 71 -23.47 1.28 -5.03
C TYR A 71 -24.51 0.24 -5.47
N ASN A 72 -25.01 0.37 -6.70
CA ASN A 72 -26.05 -0.52 -7.24
C ASN A 72 -25.58 -1.99 -7.27
N TYR A 73 -24.32 -2.23 -7.62
CA TYR A 73 -23.74 -3.56 -7.66
C TYR A 73 -23.69 -4.20 -6.26
N ILE A 74 -23.16 -3.50 -5.26
CA ILE A 74 -23.07 -4.05 -3.89
C ILE A 74 -24.47 -4.23 -3.28
N THR A 75 -25.37 -3.29 -3.52
CA THR A 75 -26.75 -3.36 -3.01
C THR A 75 -27.51 -4.54 -3.62
N SER A 76 -27.46 -4.72 -4.95
CA SER A 76 -28.16 -5.82 -5.63
C SER A 76 -27.64 -7.19 -5.20
N GLN A 77 -26.31 -7.34 -5.01
CA GLN A 77 -25.71 -8.56 -4.47
C GLN A 77 -26.18 -8.84 -3.04
N THR A 78 -26.33 -7.80 -2.23
CA THR A 78 -26.80 -7.93 -0.84
C THR A 78 -28.28 -8.32 -0.79
N GLU A 79 -29.12 -7.73 -1.64
CA GLU A 79 -30.54 -8.07 -1.75
C GLU A 79 -30.76 -9.51 -2.25
N ALA A 80 -30.02 -9.92 -3.27
CA ALA A 80 -30.04 -11.29 -3.76
C ALA A 80 -29.65 -12.31 -2.66
N TYR A 81 -28.63 -11.99 -1.86
CA TYR A 81 -28.21 -12.81 -0.72
C TYR A 81 -29.25 -12.89 0.41
N ASN A 82 -30.05 -11.84 0.60
CA ASN A 82 -31.11 -11.82 1.61
C ASN A 82 -32.40 -12.52 1.15
N SER A 83 -32.61 -12.64 -0.16
CA SER A 83 -33.84 -13.18 -0.76
C SER A 83 -33.82 -14.69 -1.00
N SER A 84 -32.66 -15.35 -0.85
CA SER A 84 -32.49 -16.78 -1.14
C SER A 84 -32.63 -17.66 0.13
N PRO A 85 -33.40 -18.77 0.11
CA PRO A 85 -33.53 -19.69 1.24
C PRO A 85 -32.18 -20.38 1.52
N ARG A 86 -31.62 -20.16 2.72
CA ARG A 86 -30.21 -20.45 3.01
C ARG A 86 -29.92 -21.88 3.46
N LYS A 87 -28.74 -22.37 3.08
CA LYS A 87 -27.95 -23.35 3.85
C LYS A 87 -27.11 -22.59 4.90
N PRO A 88 -26.91 -23.12 6.13
CA PRO A 88 -26.26 -22.40 7.23
C PRO A 88 -24.82 -21.94 6.99
N ASP A 89 -24.08 -22.54 6.04
CA ASP A 89 -22.62 -22.35 5.89
C ASP A 89 -22.20 -21.39 4.76
N GLU A 90 -23.13 -20.75 4.04
CA GLU A 90 -22.76 -19.93 2.87
C GLU A 90 -22.43 -18.48 3.24
N VAL A 91 -21.14 -18.13 3.13
CA VAL A 91 -20.59 -16.81 3.47
C VAL A 91 -21.10 -15.75 2.47
N PRO A 92 -21.55 -14.56 2.92
CA PRO A 92 -22.01 -13.50 2.02
C PRO A 92 -20.89 -13.04 1.06
N ILE A 93 -21.08 -13.28 -0.24
CA ILE A 93 -20.11 -12.93 -1.29
C ILE A 93 -20.10 -11.42 -1.60
N SER A 94 -21.17 -10.68 -1.24
CA SER A 94 -21.38 -9.28 -1.61
C SER A 94 -20.14 -8.39 -1.36
N GLY A 95 -19.49 -7.96 -2.43
CA GLY A 95 -18.33 -7.04 -2.43
C GLY A 95 -16.95 -7.69 -2.34
N THR A 96 -16.86 -8.99 -2.04
CA THR A 96 -15.57 -9.72 -1.90
C THR A 96 -14.84 -9.79 -3.23
N ASP A 97 -15.57 -10.10 -4.29
CA ASP A 97 -15.03 -10.28 -5.63
C ASP A 97 -14.50 -8.98 -6.25
N LEU A 98 -15.18 -7.85 -6.00
CA LEU A 98 -14.67 -6.52 -6.34
C LEU A 98 -13.40 -6.17 -5.54
N TYR A 99 -13.35 -6.51 -4.25
CA TYR A 99 -12.16 -6.30 -3.43
C TYR A 99 -10.96 -7.09 -3.94
N ASP A 100 -11.14 -8.37 -4.26
CA ASP A 100 -10.11 -9.24 -4.84
C ASP A 100 -9.62 -8.73 -6.20
N GLN A 101 -10.52 -8.17 -7.00
CA GLN A 101 -10.17 -7.58 -8.28
C GLN A 101 -9.32 -6.31 -8.11
N LEU A 102 -9.64 -5.46 -7.11
CA LEU A 102 -8.82 -4.30 -6.75
C LEU A 102 -7.44 -4.72 -6.21
N ASP A 103 -7.39 -5.77 -5.41
CA ASP A 103 -6.15 -6.31 -4.85
C ASP A 103 -5.19 -6.79 -5.97
N LYS A 104 -5.71 -7.53 -6.95
CA LYS A 104 -4.96 -7.92 -8.16
C LYS A 104 -4.50 -6.71 -8.97
N TYR A 105 -5.39 -5.75 -9.18
CA TYR A 105 -5.09 -4.53 -9.93
C TYR A 105 -3.94 -3.72 -9.31
N PHE A 106 -3.95 -3.52 -7.99
CA PHE A 106 -2.87 -2.83 -7.29
C PHE A 106 -1.56 -3.62 -7.32
N ALA A 107 -1.62 -4.95 -7.28
CA ALA A 107 -0.46 -5.81 -7.43
C ALA A 107 0.20 -5.63 -8.81
N ASP A 108 -0.60 -5.68 -9.88
CA ASP A 108 -0.13 -5.52 -11.25
C ASP A 108 0.45 -4.11 -11.48
N ALA A 109 -0.23 -3.07 -10.99
CA ALA A 109 0.27 -1.70 -11.05
C ALA A 109 1.62 -1.54 -10.33
N ALA A 110 1.80 -2.15 -9.16
CA ALA A 110 3.08 -2.09 -8.44
C ALA A 110 4.19 -2.89 -9.16
N ARG A 111 3.85 -4.03 -9.76
CA ARG A 111 4.80 -4.87 -10.50
C ARG A 111 5.29 -4.18 -11.79
N GLU A 112 4.40 -3.50 -12.51
CA GLU A 112 4.77 -2.67 -13.66
C GLU A 112 5.81 -1.61 -13.28
N LEU A 113 5.64 -0.97 -12.11
CA LEU A 113 6.61 0.00 -11.60
C LEU A 113 7.96 -0.67 -11.28
N LEU A 114 7.97 -1.87 -10.68
CA LEU A 114 9.21 -2.58 -10.41
C LEU A 114 9.95 -2.95 -11.70
N LEU A 115 9.22 -3.36 -12.74
CA LEU A 115 9.79 -3.67 -14.05
C LEU A 115 10.42 -2.43 -14.72
N GLY A 116 9.87 -1.24 -14.45
CA GLY A 116 10.42 0.03 -14.91
C GLY A 116 11.55 0.60 -14.04
N ALA A 117 11.89 -0.04 -12.92
CA ALA A 117 12.93 0.46 -12.02
C ALA A 117 14.33 0.39 -12.68
N PRO A 118 15.18 1.40 -12.51
CA PRO A 118 16.54 1.39 -13.05
C PRO A 118 17.34 0.20 -12.49
N GLN A 119 18.32 -0.27 -13.24
CA GLN A 119 19.21 -1.36 -12.80
C GLN A 119 20.36 -0.84 -11.92
N ASP A 120 20.78 0.41 -12.11
CA ASP A 120 21.74 1.06 -11.23
C ASP A 120 21.07 1.44 -9.90
N ASP A 121 21.81 1.27 -8.81
CA ASP A 121 21.35 1.61 -7.46
C ASP A 121 21.46 3.12 -7.19
N SER A 122 22.34 3.83 -7.92
CA SER A 122 22.54 5.29 -7.81
C SER A 122 21.30 6.06 -8.30
N ASP A 123 20.71 5.64 -9.43
CA ASP A 123 19.50 6.22 -10.01
C ASP A 123 18.21 5.76 -9.29
N LEU A 124 18.28 4.67 -8.51
CA LEU A 124 17.10 4.07 -7.89
C LEU A 124 16.43 5.00 -6.88
N ILE A 125 17.18 5.84 -6.17
CA ILE A 125 16.60 6.81 -5.21
C ILE A 125 15.76 7.87 -5.92
N HIS A 126 16.24 8.36 -7.06
CA HIS A 126 15.56 9.37 -7.87
C HIS A 126 14.32 8.80 -8.57
N TYR A 127 14.27 7.48 -8.76
CA TYR A 127 13.10 6.78 -9.27
C TYR A 127 12.06 6.48 -8.18
N ILE A 128 12.49 5.85 -7.08
CA ILE A 128 11.57 5.22 -6.12
C ILE A 128 10.68 6.21 -5.37
N ILE A 129 11.22 7.39 -5.01
CA ILE A 129 10.47 8.39 -4.25
C ILE A 129 9.35 9.01 -5.11
N PRO A 130 9.62 9.58 -6.30
CA PRO A 130 8.57 10.05 -7.22
C PRO A 130 7.56 8.96 -7.58
N CYS A 131 8.05 7.73 -7.83
CA CYS A 131 7.24 6.57 -8.16
C CYS A 131 6.25 6.23 -7.03
N PHE A 132 6.73 6.13 -5.78
CA PHE A 132 5.86 5.89 -4.63
C PHE A 132 4.87 7.03 -4.40
N ASN A 133 5.32 8.29 -4.47
CA ASN A 133 4.45 9.44 -4.27
C ASN A 133 3.29 9.42 -5.29
N ARG A 134 3.60 9.16 -6.57
CA ARG A 134 2.62 9.03 -7.64
C ARG A 134 1.64 7.88 -7.41
N TYR A 135 2.15 6.72 -7.00
CA TYR A 135 1.33 5.54 -6.70
C TYR A 135 0.42 5.81 -5.50
N SER A 136 0.95 6.38 -4.43
CA SER A 136 0.22 6.71 -3.19
C SER A 136 -0.85 7.78 -3.42
N ALA A 137 -0.57 8.80 -4.23
CA ALA A 137 -1.55 9.80 -4.63
C ALA A 137 -2.70 9.18 -5.44
N GLY A 138 -2.36 8.30 -6.39
CA GLY A 138 -3.34 7.52 -7.15
C GLY A 138 -4.21 6.65 -6.25
N ALA A 139 -3.60 5.87 -5.36
CA ALA A 139 -4.29 5.01 -4.40
C ALA A 139 -5.26 5.81 -3.49
N SER A 140 -4.85 7.00 -3.08
CA SER A 140 -5.69 7.90 -2.29
C SER A 140 -6.91 8.38 -3.08
N SER A 141 -6.75 8.69 -4.36
CA SER A 141 -7.87 9.06 -5.25
C SER A 141 -8.80 7.88 -5.53
N VAL A 142 -8.28 6.68 -5.77
CA VAL A 142 -9.09 5.45 -5.92
C VAL A 142 -9.86 5.14 -4.64
N ASN A 143 -9.24 5.29 -3.47
CA ASN A 143 -9.91 5.11 -2.18
C ASN A 143 -11.11 6.08 -2.00
N ARG A 144 -10.99 7.33 -2.48
CA ARG A 144 -12.11 8.29 -2.45
C ARG A 144 -13.21 7.90 -3.43
N LEU A 145 -12.83 7.57 -4.66
CA LEU A 145 -13.75 7.13 -5.72
C LEU A 145 -14.58 5.91 -5.28
N LEU A 146 -13.93 4.95 -4.62
CA LEU A 146 -14.53 3.68 -4.19
C LEU A 146 -14.85 3.66 -2.69
N ASN A 147 -15.05 4.83 -2.06
CA ASN A 147 -15.29 4.91 -0.62
C ASN A 147 -16.55 4.16 -0.16
N TYR A 148 -17.50 3.91 -1.07
CA TYR A 148 -18.66 3.07 -0.76
C TYR A 148 -18.24 1.61 -0.45
N VAL A 149 -17.24 1.06 -1.13
CA VAL A 149 -16.69 -0.27 -0.84
C VAL A 149 -16.12 -0.34 0.58
N ASN A 150 -15.41 0.72 1.00
CA ASN A 150 -14.91 0.83 2.37
C ASN A 150 -16.05 0.73 3.41
N ARG A 151 -17.13 1.48 3.16
CA ARG A 151 -18.26 1.58 4.10
C ARG A 151 -19.15 0.35 4.12
N ALA A 152 -19.41 -0.25 2.96
CA ALA A 152 -20.39 -1.32 2.81
C ALA A 152 -19.76 -2.71 2.99
N TYR A 153 -18.60 -2.96 2.38
CA TYR A 153 -17.94 -4.27 2.42
C TYR A 153 -16.84 -4.34 3.48
N ILE A 154 -15.82 -3.46 3.41
CA ILE A 154 -14.63 -3.56 4.28
C ILE A 154 -15.03 -3.40 5.75
N LYS A 155 -15.86 -2.41 6.09
CA LYS A 155 -16.35 -2.22 7.45
C LYS A 155 -17.02 -3.49 7.98
N ARG A 156 -17.93 -4.11 7.20
CA ARG A 156 -18.60 -5.35 7.58
C ARG A 156 -17.60 -6.49 7.76
N ALA A 157 -16.66 -6.67 6.85
CA ALA A 157 -15.63 -7.71 6.95
C ALA A 157 -14.74 -7.55 8.20
N VAL A 158 -14.40 -6.30 8.56
CA VAL A 158 -13.66 -6.00 9.80
C VAL A 158 -14.52 -6.32 11.03
N ASP A 159 -15.81 -5.99 11.02
CA ASP A 159 -16.75 -6.33 12.09
C ASP A 159 -16.93 -7.86 12.23
N GLU A 160 -16.75 -8.61 11.14
CA GLU A 160 -16.73 -10.09 11.06
C GLU A 160 -15.34 -10.71 11.37
N ASP A 161 -14.43 -9.98 12.01
CA ASP A 161 -13.09 -10.44 12.40
C ASP A 161 -12.13 -10.80 11.26
N LYS A 162 -12.32 -10.20 10.07
CA LYS A 162 -11.40 -10.36 8.93
C LYS A 162 -10.42 -9.19 8.78
N GLY A 163 -10.40 -8.27 9.74
CA GLY A 163 -9.57 -7.06 9.71
C GLY A 163 -8.06 -7.34 9.89
N TRP A 164 -7.26 -6.27 9.88
CA TRP A 164 -5.80 -6.37 10.05
C TRP A 164 -5.38 -6.96 11.41
N LEU A 165 -6.21 -6.76 12.44
CA LEU A 165 -6.04 -7.32 13.78
C LEU A 165 -7.28 -8.15 14.12
N THR A 166 -7.10 -9.46 14.18
CA THR A 166 -8.20 -10.39 14.49
C THR A 166 -8.27 -10.72 15.97
N ILE A 167 -9.39 -11.26 16.42
CA ILE A 167 -9.57 -11.79 17.78
C ILE A 167 -8.52 -12.87 18.03
N SER A 168 -8.23 -13.71 17.04
CA SER A 168 -7.20 -14.77 17.14
C SER A 168 -5.80 -14.19 17.42
N ASP A 169 -5.44 -13.06 16.81
CA ASP A 169 -4.15 -12.39 17.03
C ASP A 169 -4.03 -11.84 18.45
N VAL A 170 -5.16 -11.55 19.09
CA VAL A 170 -5.25 -10.93 20.40
C VAL A 170 -5.59 -11.94 21.52
N LEU A 171 -6.09 -13.12 21.16
CA LEU A 171 -6.65 -14.11 22.07
C LEU A 171 -5.63 -14.58 23.10
N GLU A 172 -4.37 -14.77 22.72
CA GLU A 172 -3.32 -15.19 23.65
C GLU A 172 -3.08 -14.15 24.75
N HIS A 173 -3.15 -12.86 24.41
CA HIS A 173 -2.99 -11.77 25.36
C HIS A 173 -4.20 -11.64 26.29
N VAL A 174 -5.41 -11.79 25.73
CA VAL A 174 -6.64 -11.78 26.52
C VAL A 174 -6.69 -13.00 27.43
N ALA A 175 -6.34 -14.20 26.97
CA ALA A 175 -6.29 -15.40 27.82
C ALA A 175 -5.32 -15.25 29.00
N LYS A 176 -4.18 -14.57 28.82
CA LYS A 176 -3.21 -14.30 29.89
C LYS A 176 -3.67 -13.24 30.89
N THR A 177 -4.57 -12.34 30.49
CA THR A 177 -4.98 -11.18 31.30
C THR A 177 -6.42 -11.28 31.79
N ALA A 178 -7.23 -12.18 31.21
CA ALA A 178 -8.62 -12.40 31.55
C ALA A 178 -8.73 -13.14 32.88
N LYS A 179 -9.69 -12.70 33.70
CA LYS A 179 -10.11 -13.40 34.91
C LYS A 179 -11.42 -14.10 34.62
N VAL A 180 -11.67 -15.22 35.29
CA VAL A 180 -12.93 -15.99 35.17
C VAL A 180 -14.17 -15.14 35.48
N THR A 181 -14.00 -14.08 36.27
CA THR A 181 -15.06 -13.13 36.65
C THR A 181 -15.26 -11.98 35.67
N ASP A 182 -14.48 -11.90 34.58
CA ASP A 182 -14.57 -10.76 33.67
C ASP A 182 -15.89 -10.77 32.88
N THR A 183 -16.54 -9.62 32.88
CA THR A 183 -17.74 -9.36 32.05
C THR A 183 -17.38 -9.18 30.58
N ARG A 184 -18.37 -9.33 29.69
CA ARG A 184 -18.23 -9.06 28.25
C ARG A 184 -17.67 -7.67 27.95
N GLU A 185 -18.07 -6.66 28.73
CA GLU A 185 -17.56 -5.29 28.58
C GLU A 185 -16.09 -5.16 28.98
N GLN A 186 -15.67 -5.82 30.06
CA GLN A 186 -14.26 -5.85 30.48
C GLN A 186 -13.38 -6.55 29.45
N LEU A 187 -13.86 -7.64 28.84
CA LEU A 187 -13.16 -8.31 27.73
C LEU A 187 -13.06 -7.39 26.50
N ALA A 188 -14.14 -6.70 26.12
CA ALA A 188 -14.13 -5.74 25.02
C ALA A 188 -13.17 -4.57 25.29
N LYS A 189 -13.07 -4.11 26.54
CA LYS A 189 -12.11 -3.07 26.95
C LYS A 189 -10.66 -3.56 26.78
N LYS A 190 -10.33 -4.76 27.26
CA LYS A 190 -8.99 -5.36 27.11
C LYS A 190 -8.61 -5.54 25.64
N LEU A 191 -9.56 -5.93 24.79
CA LEU A 191 -9.35 -6.00 23.33
C LEU A 191 -9.01 -4.62 22.73
N ARG A 192 -9.73 -3.56 23.13
CA ARG A 192 -9.44 -2.19 22.67
C ARG A 192 -8.08 -1.70 23.15
N GLU A 193 -7.75 -1.91 24.43
CA GLU A 193 -6.44 -1.55 24.99
C GLU A 193 -5.30 -2.23 24.23
N LYS A 194 -5.44 -3.53 23.95
CA LYS A 194 -4.45 -4.28 23.19
C LYS A 194 -4.32 -3.78 21.75
N ARG A 195 -5.43 -3.45 21.07
CA ARG A 195 -5.38 -2.79 19.76
C ARG A 195 -4.60 -1.48 19.82
N THR A 196 -4.86 -0.65 20.83
CA THR A 196 -4.11 0.60 21.04
C THR A 196 -2.61 0.33 21.25
N ASP A 197 -2.24 -0.69 22.01
CA ASP A 197 -0.83 -1.05 22.23
C ASP A 197 -0.14 -1.57 20.96
N GLU A 198 -0.85 -2.29 20.11
CA GLU A 198 -0.34 -2.66 18.78
C GLU A 198 -0.16 -1.41 17.90
N LEU A 199 -1.12 -0.48 17.90
CA LEU A 199 -1.03 0.77 17.14
C LEU A 199 0.11 1.68 17.61
N LYS A 200 0.42 1.72 18.91
CA LYS A 200 1.57 2.48 19.45
C LYS A 200 2.90 2.05 18.85
N LYS A 201 3.03 0.80 18.40
CA LYS A 201 4.24 0.32 17.71
C LYS A 201 4.43 0.99 16.35
N TRP A 202 3.33 1.44 15.73
CA TRP A 202 3.32 2.06 14.40
C TRP A 202 3.33 3.58 14.44
N ALA A 203 2.86 4.17 15.55
CA ALA A 203 2.76 5.61 15.74
C ALA A 203 4.10 6.34 15.60
N THR A 204 4.06 7.50 14.96
CA THR A 204 5.14 8.49 14.91
C THR A 204 5.11 9.39 16.15
N ALA A 205 6.13 10.24 16.29
CA ALA A 205 6.16 11.28 17.34
C ALA A 205 4.92 12.18 17.34
N SER A 206 4.25 12.36 16.19
CA SER A 206 2.99 13.12 16.07
C SER A 206 1.78 12.46 16.72
N GLY A 207 1.82 11.15 17.04
CA GLY A 207 0.76 10.46 17.76
C GLY A 207 -0.54 10.22 16.99
N GLU A 208 -0.58 10.43 15.67
CA GLU A 208 -1.80 10.23 14.86
C GLU A 208 -2.15 8.74 14.72
N LEU A 209 -3.15 8.29 15.48
CA LEU A 209 -3.61 6.89 15.47
C LEU A 209 -4.09 6.42 14.10
N ALA A 210 -4.64 7.31 13.28
CA ALA A 210 -5.12 6.98 11.94
C ALA A 210 -3.97 6.62 10.96
N ASP A 211 -2.84 7.35 11.00
CA ASP A 211 -1.65 7.00 10.19
C ASP A 211 -1.05 5.69 10.69
N ALA A 212 -1.00 5.49 12.02
CA ALA A 212 -0.52 4.25 12.63
C ALA A 212 -1.36 3.04 12.19
N GLU A 213 -2.68 3.18 12.16
CA GLU A 213 -3.61 2.15 11.70
C GLU A 213 -3.43 1.86 10.21
N ALA A 214 -3.37 2.87 9.35
CA ALA A 214 -3.11 2.68 7.92
C ALA A 214 -1.79 1.94 7.66
N CYS A 215 -0.74 2.23 8.45
CA CYS A 215 0.55 1.53 8.36
C CYS A 215 0.45 0.08 8.84
N ALA A 216 -0.29 -0.18 9.92
CA ALA A 216 -0.52 -1.53 10.45
C ALA A 216 -1.34 -2.38 9.46
N GLU A 217 -2.36 -1.79 8.85
CA GLU A 217 -3.14 -2.39 7.77
C GLU A 217 -2.28 -2.74 6.56
N ALA A 218 -1.45 -1.80 6.08
CA ALA A 218 -0.53 -2.05 4.97
C ALA A 218 0.49 -3.17 5.32
N ALA A 219 0.82 -3.32 6.60
CA ALA A 219 1.74 -4.33 7.09
C ALA A 219 1.12 -5.73 7.18
N SER A 220 -0.22 -5.83 7.19
CA SER A 220 -0.95 -7.08 7.39
C SER A 220 -0.69 -8.11 6.27
N PRO A 221 -0.91 -9.41 6.56
CA PRO A 221 -0.96 -10.47 5.54
C PRO A 221 -2.06 -10.26 4.49
N VAL A 222 -1.95 -10.93 3.34
CA VAL A 222 -2.88 -10.78 2.20
C VAL A 222 -4.28 -11.34 2.45
N ASP A 223 -4.43 -12.28 3.39
CA ASP A 223 -5.72 -12.84 3.83
C ASP A 223 -6.53 -11.88 4.70
N ARG A 224 -5.94 -10.75 5.12
CA ARG A 224 -6.65 -9.72 5.89
C ARG A 224 -7.35 -8.73 4.96
N ILE A 225 -8.54 -8.29 5.37
CA ILE A 225 -9.29 -7.22 4.74
C ILE A 225 -8.92 -5.88 5.40
N VAL A 226 -8.51 -4.93 4.56
CA VAL A 226 -8.03 -3.60 4.96
C VAL A 226 -8.61 -2.52 4.05
N HIS A 227 -8.51 -1.24 4.46
CA HIS A 227 -8.94 -0.11 3.63
C HIS A 227 -8.25 -0.11 2.25
N ILE A 228 -8.93 0.40 1.22
CA ILE A 228 -8.42 0.43 -0.16
C ILE A 228 -7.06 1.13 -0.27
N SER A 229 -6.83 2.22 0.46
CA SER A 229 -5.53 2.89 0.48
C SER A 229 -4.41 2.00 1.06
N ALA A 230 -4.69 1.32 2.17
CA ALA A 230 -3.74 0.42 2.80
C ALA A 230 -3.51 -0.86 1.96
N LEU A 231 -4.54 -1.34 1.27
CA LEU A 231 -4.47 -2.43 0.29
C LEU A 231 -3.45 -2.11 -0.82
N ALA A 232 -3.52 -0.90 -1.38
CA ALA A 232 -2.56 -0.45 -2.38
C ALA A 232 -1.14 -0.37 -1.81
N HIS A 233 -0.95 0.24 -0.63
CA HIS A 233 0.36 0.32 0.02
C HIS A 233 0.94 -1.06 0.38
N ARG A 234 0.08 -2.00 0.79
CA ARG A 234 0.44 -3.42 1.01
C ARG A 234 0.95 -4.05 -0.29
N ARG A 235 0.27 -3.82 -1.41
CA ARG A 235 0.71 -4.33 -2.73
C ARG A 235 1.99 -3.68 -3.22
N PHE A 236 2.17 -2.38 -3.00
CA PHE A 236 3.45 -1.73 -3.26
C PHE A 236 4.59 -2.34 -2.43
N ARG A 237 4.35 -2.65 -1.14
CA ARG A 237 5.34 -3.38 -0.32
C ARG A 237 5.71 -4.71 -0.96
N LEU A 238 4.71 -5.57 -1.18
CA LEU A 238 4.93 -6.96 -1.57
C LEU A 238 5.52 -7.10 -2.98
N GLU A 239 5.05 -6.28 -3.93
CA GLU A 239 5.41 -6.41 -5.35
C GLU A 239 6.58 -5.50 -5.76
N PHE A 240 6.89 -4.46 -4.98
CA PHE A 240 7.96 -3.50 -5.30
C PHE A 240 9.07 -3.48 -4.24
N ILE A 241 8.75 -3.25 -2.97
CA ILE A 241 9.76 -3.04 -1.92
C ILE A 241 10.44 -4.36 -1.52
N ASP A 242 9.68 -5.41 -1.26
CA ASP A 242 10.21 -6.70 -0.81
C ASP A 242 11.18 -7.32 -1.82
N PRO A 243 10.91 -7.31 -3.15
CA PRO A 243 11.88 -7.71 -4.16
C PRO A 243 13.18 -6.90 -4.12
N LEU A 244 13.12 -5.60 -3.85
CA LEU A 244 14.31 -4.75 -3.74
C LEU A 244 15.07 -4.93 -2.41
N LEU A 245 14.39 -5.39 -1.37
CA LEU A 245 14.99 -5.79 -0.10
C LEU A 245 15.63 -7.17 -0.16
N ALA A 246 15.14 -8.06 -1.02
CA ALA A 246 15.62 -9.42 -1.16
C ALA A 246 17.10 -9.46 -1.56
N VAL A 247 17.86 -10.33 -0.89
CA VAL A 247 19.26 -10.60 -1.24
C VAL A 247 19.29 -11.60 -2.39
N PRO A 248 20.00 -11.31 -3.50
CA PRO A 248 20.16 -12.27 -4.60
C PRO A 248 20.76 -13.58 -4.07
N LYS A 249 19.99 -14.68 -4.19
CA LYS A 249 20.47 -16.01 -3.84
C LYS A 249 21.37 -16.51 -4.97
N PHE A 250 22.69 -16.41 -4.80
CA PHE A 250 23.61 -17.11 -5.69
C PHE A 250 23.39 -18.62 -5.54
N LYS A 251 22.95 -19.30 -6.61
CA LYS A 251 22.87 -20.76 -6.63
C LYS A 251 24.27 -21.32 -6.32
N LYS A 252 24.40 -22.00 -5.17
CA LYS A 252 25.58 -22.80 -4.83
C LYS A 252 25.73 -23.95 -5.84
N GLY A 253 26.36 -23.67 -6.99
CA GLY A 253 26.48 -24.62 -8.10
C GLY A 253 27.86 -24.71 -8.75
N THR A 254 28.74 -23.72 -8.58
CA THR A 254 30.07 -23.76 -9.22
C THR A 254 31.14 -23.39 -8.22
N LYS A 255 31.87 -24.41 -7.75
CA LYS A 255 33.09 -24.27 -6.95
C LYS A 255 34.17 -23.61 -7.80
N VAL A 256 34.15 -22.28 -7.93
CA VAL A 256 35.36 -21.53 -8.32
C VAL A 256 36.14 -21.29 -7.03
N LYS A 257 37.21 -22.06 -6.85
CA LYS A 257 38.17 -21.96 -5.72
C LYS A 257 39.01 -20.69 -5.85
N ASN A 258 38.42 -19.50 -5.82
CA ASN A 258 39.19 -18.28 -5.57
C ASN A 258 38.97 -17.86 -4.12
N LYS A 259 39.97 -18.19 -3.28
CA LYS A 259 40.12 -17.66 -1.92
C LYS A 259 40.02 -16.14 -2.01
N ILE A 260 38.91 -15.57 -1.54
CA ILE A 260 38.84 -14.14 -1.21
C ILE A 260 39.93 -13.89 -0.16
N PRO A 261 40.85 -12.93 -0.37
CA PRO A 261 41.88 -12.60 0.62
C PRO A 261 41.19 -12.20 1.92
N LYS A 262 41.53 -12.88 3.03
CA LYS A 262 41.12 -12.47 4.36
C LYS A 262 41.82 -11.13 4.66
N SER A 263 41.12 -10.00 4.51
CA SER A 263 41.61 -8.74 5.05
C SER A 263 41.61 -8.84 6.58
N LYS A 264 42.70 -8.39 7.21
CA LYS A 264 42.87 -8.32 8.66
C LYS A 264 42.06 -7.14 9.23
N GLY A 265 40.73 -7.22 9.12
CA GLY A 265 39.80 -6.27 9.71
C GLY A 265 38.67 -7.04 10.40
N SER A 266 38.41 -6.73 11.67
CA SER A 266 37.45 -7.38 12.53
C SER A 266 36.02 -7.32 11.99
N GLY A 267 35.56 -8.40 11.37
CA GLY A 267 34.15 -8.63 11.06
C GLY A 267 33.94 -9.63 9.93
N PRO A 268 32.85 -10.43 9.94
CA PRO A 268 32.42 -11.15 8.75
C PRO A 268 32.21 -10.15 7.60
N PRO A 269 32.68 -10.45 6.38
CA PRO A 269 32.42 -9.57 5.24
C PRO A 269 30.91 -9.40 5.10
N PRO A 270 30.39 -8.17 4.93
CA PRO A 270 28.96 -7.95 4.77
C PRO A 270 28.51 -8.74 3.55
N GLY A 271 27.62 -9.72 3.78
CA GLY A 271 27.00 -10.48 2.69
C GLY A 271 26.31 -9.54 1.70
N PRO A 272 25.96 -10.04 0.49
CA PRO A 272 25.29 -9.21 -0.50
C PRO A 272 24.03 -8.61 0.11
N LYS A 273 23.94 -7.27 0.13
CA LYS A 273 22.74 -6.56 0.58
C LYS A 273 21.73 -6.49 -0.56
N GLY A 274 20.43 -6.44 -0.24
CA GLY A 274 19.40 -6.13 -1.23
C GLY A 274 19.64 -4.74 -1.86
N ARG A 275 19.13 -4.53 -3.07
CA ARG A 275 19.34 -3.30 -3.85
C ARG A 275 18.94 -2.05 -3.09
N LEU A 276 17.77 -2.08 -2.43
CA LEU A 276 17.29 -0.97 -1.61
C LEU A 276 18.25 -0.63 -0.47
N ALA A 277 18.83 -1.64 0.17
CA ALA A 277 19.77 -1.43 1.27
C ALA A 277 21.14 -0.91 0.79
N ARG A 278 21.56 -1.21 -0.44
CA ARG A 278 22.75 -0.64 -1.07
C ARG A 278 22.52 0.82 -1.45
N MET A 279 21.41 1.12 -2.11
CA MET A 279 21.01 2.49 -2.46
C MET A 279 20.89 3.38 -1.22
N VAL A 280 20.28 2.91 -0.11
CA VAL A 280 20.25 3.69 1.15
C VAL A 280 21.63 3.85 1.77
N LYS A 281 22.53 2.89 1.59
CA LYS A 281 23.92 3.05 2.06
C LYS A 281 24.59 4.18 1.29
N GLU A 282 24.47 4.17 -0.03
CA GLU A 282 25.03 5.18 -0.93
C GLU A 282 24.45 6.57 -0.64
N LEU A 283 23.13 6.70 -0.51
CA LEU A 283 22.47 7.95 -0.14
C LEU A 283 23.08 8.59 1.11
N LEU A 284 23.32 7.77 2.14
CA LEU A 284 23.75 8.25 3.44
C LEU A 284 25.26 8.49 3.56
N GLU A 285 26.06 7.82 2.74
CA GLU A 285 27.53 7.82 2.84
C GLU A 285 28.21 8.55 1.68
N SER A 286 27.49 8.85 0.59
CA SER A 286 28.05 9.53 -0.59
C SER A 286 28.40 10.98 -0.28
N PRO A 287 29.67 11.40 -0.52
CA PRO A 287 30.10 12.79 -0.32
C PRO A 287 29.54 13.73 -1.40
N ASN A 288 29.04 13.18 -2.51
CA ASN A 288 28.55 13.96 -3.65
C ASN A 288 27.11 14.48 -3.43
N ILE A 289 26.42 13.99 -2.40
CA ILE A 289 25.05 14.41 -2.07
C ILE A 289 25.12 15.45 -0.96
N GLY A 290 24.57 16.63 -1.23
CA GLY A 290 24.45 17.71 -0.25
C GLY A 290 23.70 17.25 1.00
N GLU A 291 24.06 17.79 2.17
CA GLU A 291 23.46 17.36 3.44
C GLU A 291 21.94 17.56 3.48
N GLU A 292 21.46 18.68 2.95
CA GLU A 292 20.03 19.00 2.85
C GLU A 292 19.26 17.98 1.99
N ASP A 293 19.78 17.67 0.79
CA ASP A 293 19.19 16.68 -0.11
C ASP A 293 19.19 15.28 0.50
N ARG A 294 20.28 14.92 1.19
CA ARG A 294 20.39 13.63 1.89
C ARG A 294 19.31 13.51 2.97
N VAL A 295 19.14 14.55 3.80
CA VAL A 295 18.12 14.55 4.87
C VAL A 295 16.73 14.46 4.28
N ARG A 296 16.44 15.26 3.25
CA ARG A 296 15.14 15.26 2.54
C ARG A 296 14.80 13.88 1.97
N GLN A 297 15.68 13.31 1.14
CA GLN A 297 15.46 12.01 0.52
C GLN A 297 15.37 10.88 1.55
N ALA A 298 16.19 10.92 2.60
CA ALA A 298 16.13 9.94 3.68
C ALA A 298 14.81 10.01 4.45
N SER A 299 14.29 11.22 4.70
CA SER A 299 13.00 11.44 5.38
C SER A 299 11.81 10.97 4.52
N GLU A 300 11.82 11.28 3.23
CA GLU A 300 10.80 10.82 2.28
C GLU A 300 10.80 9.29 2.15
N LEU A 301 11.99 8.69 2.06
CA LEU A 301 12.12 7.23 2.03
C LEU A 301 11.67 6.58 3.33
N ALA A 302 11.98 7.18 4.49
CA ALA A 302 11.48 6.71 5.78
C ALA A 302 9.96 6.73 5.84
N THR A 303 9.34 7.77 5.29
CA THR A 303 7.87 7.92 5.21
C THR A 303 7.25 6.88 4.28
N MET A 304 7.87 6.62 3.13
CA MET A 304 7.46 5.56 2.22
C MET A 304 7.47 4.19 2.89
N LEU A 305 8.60 3.79 3.50
CA LEU A 305 8.71 2.48 4.16
C LEU A 305 7.67 2.32 5.27
N ARG A 306 7.42 3.39 6.03
CA ARG A 306 6.39 3.39 7.07
C ARG A 306 4.99 3.16 6.49
N ARG A 307 4.59 3.96 5.49
CA ARG A 307 3.26 3.86 4.84
C ARG A 307 3.03 2.52 4.17
N CYS A 308 4.08 1.91 3.62
CA CYS A 308 4.03 0.56 3.07
C CYS A 308 4.00 -0.55 4.12
N GLY A 309 3.96 -0.23 5.42
CA GLY A 309 3.88 -1.24 6.47
C GLY A 309 5.19 -2.02 6.70
N ILE A 310 6.34 -1.44 6.37
CA ILE A 310 7.63 -2.01 6.77
C ILE A 310 7.76 -1.87 8.28
N ARG A 311 7.97 -2.97 8.99
CA ARG A 311 7.91 -3.00 10.46
C ARG A 311 8.96 -2.08 11.13
N PRO A 312 8.65 -1.48 12.29
CA PRO A 312 9.56 -0.56 13.00
C PRO A 312 10.91 -1.19 13.38
N ASP A 313 10.91 -2.50 13.61
CA ASP A 313 12.10 -3.27 13.97
C ASP A 313 13.03 -3.55 12.77
N HIS A 314 12.56 -3.32 11.54
CA HIS A 314 13.33 -3.56 10.32
C HIS A 314 14.60 -2.68 10.29
N PRO A 315 15.80 -3.25 10.03
CA PRO A 315 17.07 -2.52 10.12
C PRO A 315 17.12 -1.26 9.25
N LEU A 316 16.54 -1.31 8.04
CA LEU A 316 16.52 -0.17 7.13
C LEU A 316 15.63 0.96 7.66
N ARG A 317 14.47 0.62 8.26
CA ARG A 317 13.56 1.61 8.85
C ARG A 317 14.20 2.26 10.07
N LYS A 318 14.87 1.48 10.94
CA LYS A 318 15.66 2.03 12.07
C LYS A 318 16.74 3.00 11.60
N LYS A 319 17.49 2.66 10.54
CA LYS A 319 18.57 3.50 10.01
C LYS A 319 18.04 4.87 9.52
N LEU A 320 16.84 4.88 8.93
CA LEU A 320 16.21 6.07 8.35
C LEU A 320 15.35 6.86 9.36
N ALA A 321 14.91 6.25 10.46
CA ALA A 321 14.05 6.88 11.46
C ALA A 321 14.65 8.16 12.07
N LYS A 322 15.97 8.27 12.14
CA LYS A 322 16.67 9.47 12.64
C LYS A 322 16.50 10.72 11.76
N TYR A 323 15.95 10.57 10.54
CA TYR A 323 15.67 11.67 9.62
C TYR A 323 14.19 12.08 9.61
N GLN A 324 13.35 11.43 10.42
CA GLN A 324 11.96 11.81 10.64
C GLN A 324 11.90 12.71 11.89
N SER A 325 12.24 13.99 11.72
CA SER A 325 12.10 15.04 12.75
C SER A 325 10.68 15.59 12.77
#